data_AF-B9V975-F1
#
_entry.id   AF-B9V975-F1
#
_cell.length_a   1.000
_cell.length_b   1.000
_cell.length_c   1.000
_cell.angle_alpha   90.00
_cell.angle_beta   90.00
_cell.angle_gamma   90.00
#
_symmetry.space_group_name_H-M   'P 1'
#
loop_
_entity.id
_entity.type
_entity.pdbx_description
1 polymer ?
#
loop_
_entity_poly.entity_id
_entity_poly.type
_entity_poly.pdbx_seq_one_letter_code
_entity_poly.pdbx_strand_id
1 'polypeptide(L)'
;MGFEDGFYTILHLAEGQHPNSKIPGGMYASSKDGKDVPVTAEPLGPQSKIRWWIARDPQAGDDMYTITEFRIDNSIPGQWSRSPVETEVPVYLYGRIKAEETGYTCAWRIQPADHGADGVYHIVGNVRIGSTDWADLREEYGEPQVYMKPVPVIPNVYIPRWFILGYEE
;
A
#
# COMPACT_ATOMS: atom_id res chain seq x y z
N MET A 1 -2.24 -16.96 -12.01
CA MET A 1 -2.08 -15.69 -12.75
C MET A 1 -1.68 -14.66 -11.70
N GLY A 2 -0.55 -13.97 -11.86
CA GLY A 2 -0.07 -12.99 -10.87
C GLY A 2 -0.83 -11.66 -10.97
N PHE A 3 -0.57 -10.74 -10.04
CA PHE A 3 -1.04 -9.36 -10.15
C PHE A 3 -0.37 -8.69 -11.36
N GLU A 4 -1.14 -7.94 -12.16
CA GLU A 4 -0.65 -7.33 -13.41
C GLU A 4 0.08 -6.01 -13.13
N ASP A 5 1.03 -5.68 -14.01
CA ASP A 5 1.71 -4.39 -13.97
C ASP A 5 0.78 -3.31 -14.54
N GLY A 6 0.74 -2.13 -13.92
CA GLY A 6 -0.18 -1.10 -14.34
C GLY A 6 -0.31 0.09 -13.41
N PHE A 7 -1.31 0.92 -13.71
CA PHE A 7 -1.57 2.17 -13.00
C PHE A 7 -2.86 2.08 -12.19
N TYR A 8 -2.75 2.12 -10.87
CA TYR A 8 -3.81 1.74 -9.96
C TYR A 8 -4.20 2.86 -8.99
N THR A 9 -5.43 2.82 -8.49
CA THR A 9 -5.80 3.43 -7.20
C THR A 9 -5.82 2.37 -6.10
N ILE A 10 -5.59 2.78 -4.85
CA ILE A 10 -5.52 1.89 -3.69
C ILE A 10 -6.43 2.44 -2.59
N LEU A 11 -7.68 1.97 -2.53
CA LEU A 11 -8.70 2.40 -1.57
C LEU A 11 -8.66 1.54 -0.30
N HIS A 12 -8.55 2.18 0.87
CA HIS A 12 -8.66 1.49 2.16
C HIS A 12 -10.07 0.94 2.36
N LEU A 13 -10.15 -0.31 2.81
CA LEU A 13 -11.41 -0.92 3.23
C LEU A 13 -11.36 -1.15 4.74
N ALA A 14 -12.25 -0.50 5.49
CA ALA A 14 -12.51 -0.87 6.87
C ALA A 14 -13.26 -2.21 6.95
N GLU A 15 -13.24 -2.85 8.12
CA GLU A 15 -13.97 -4.09 8.34
C GLU A 15 -15.47 -3.91 8.02
N GLY A 16 -16.02 -4.78 7.17
CA GLY A 16 -17.42 -4.71 6.73
C GLY A 16 -17.71 -3.66 5.64
N GLN A 17 -16.73 -2.87 5.21
CA GLN A 17 -16.92 -1.89 4.14
C GLN A 17 -17.06 -2.57 2.78
N HIS A 18 -18.14 -2.25 2.06
CA HIS A 18 -18.34 -2.72 0.70
C HIS A 18 -17.41 -1.98 -0.28
N PRO A 19 -16.66 -2.67 -1.17
CA PRO A 19 -15.69 -2.04 -2.08
C PRO A 19 -16.31 -0.95 -2.98
N ASN A 20 -17.51 -1.21 -3.50
CA ASN A 20 -18.25 -0.29 -4.36
C ASN A 20 -19.27 0.57 -3.59
N SER A 21 -19.03 0.83 -2.30
CA SER A 21 -19.92 1.69 -1.51
C SER A 21 -20.06 3.06 -2.17
N LYS A 22 -21.30 3.53 -2.32
CA LYS A 22 -21.60 4.87 -2.85
C LYS A 22 -21.54 5.96 -1.78
N ILE A 23 -21.29 5.59 -0.52
CA ILE A 23 -21.13 6.55 0.58
C ILE A 23 -19.79 7.28 0.36
N PRO A 24 -19.79 8.62 0.26
CA PRO A 24 -18.55 9.37 0.09
C PRO A 24 -17.66 9.23 1.33
N GLY A 25 -16.34 9.42 1.15
CA GLY A 25 -15.36 9.36 2.24
C GLY A 25 -14.38 8.18 2.17
N GLY A 26 -14.38 7.40 1.09
CA GLY A 26 -13.34 6.40 0.85
C GLY A 26 -11.96 7.04 0.81
N MET A 27 -11.02 6.52 1.60
CA MET A 27 -9.67 7.04 1.75
C MET A 27 -8.70 6.24 0.89
N TYR A 28 -8.08 6.90 -0.08
CA TYR A 28 -7.11 6.31 -0.99
C TYR A 28 -5.71 6.62 -0.51
N ALA A 29 -4.80 5.65 -0.58
CA ALA A 29 -3.39 5.92 -0.28
C ALA A 29 -2.84 6.98 -1.24
N SER A 30 -2.09 7.95 -0.72
CA SER A 30 -1.72 9.17 -1.44
C SER A 30 -0.26 9.56 -1.23
N SER A 31 0.35 10.07 -2.31
CA SER A 31 1.68 10.68 -2.29
C SER A 31 1.64 12.20 -2.13
N LYS A 32 0.53 12.79 -1.68
CA LYS A 32 0.35 14.25 -1.56
C LYS A 32 1.46 14.94 -0.76
N ASP A 33 1.92 14.31 0.33
CA ASP A 33 2.92 14.84 1.26
C ASP A 33 4.36 14.78 0.73
N GLY A 34 4.59 14.04 -0.37
CA GLY A 34 5.88 13.97 -1.05
C GLY A 34 6.84 12.92 -0.46
N LYS A 35 8.08 12.94 -0.95
CA LYS A 35 9.12 11.98 -0.56
C LYS A 35 9.65 12.25 0.85
N ASP A 36 10.28 11.23 1.41
CA ASP A 36 10.99 11.22 2.70
C ASP A 36 10.10 11.33 3.95
N VAL A 37 8.78 11.24 3.77
CA VAL A 37 7.76 11.21 4.82
C VAL A 37 6.83 9.99 4.67
N PRO A 38 6.03 9.64 5.70
CA PRO A 38 5.05 8.58 5.58
C PRO A 38 4.05 8.79 4.45
N VAL A 39 3.62 7.70 3.82
CA VAL A 39 2.49 7.69 2.88
C VAL A 39 1.21 7.98 3.67
N THR A 40 0.42 8.93 3.19
CA THR A 40 -0.85 9.35 3.80
C THR A 40 -2.03 8.79 3.00
N ALA A 41 -3.25 9.24 3.30
CA ALA A 41 -4.43 8.99 2.49
C ALA A 41 -5.28 10.24 2.31
N GLU A 42 -6.04 10.28 1.22
CA GLU A 42 -6.99 11.36 0.92
C GLU A 42 -8.23 10.81 0.16
N PRO A 43 -9.38 11.50 0.22
CA PRO A 43 -10.53 11.16 -0.59
C PRO A 43 -10.32 11.54 -2.07
N LEU A 44 -11.23 11.09 -2.94
CA LEU A 44 -11.26 11.55 -4.33
C LEU A 44 -11.35 13.08 -4.41
N GLY A 45 -10.52 13.67 -5.27
CA GLY A 45 -10.50 15.11 -5.49
C GLY A 45 -9.77 15.49 -6.79
N PRO A 46 -10.01 16.70 -7.32
CA PRO A 46 -9.47 17.15 -8.61
C PRO A 46 -7.94 17.28 -8.64
N GLN A 47 -7.31 17.38 -7.47
CA GLN A 47 -5.86 17.52 -7.30
C GLN A 47 -5.24 16.36 -6.51
N SER A 48 -5.99 15.26 -6.36
CA SER A 48 -5.57 14.10 -5.58
C SER A 48 -4.35 13.41 -6.20
N LYS A 49 -3.42 12.95 -5.35
CA LYS A 49 -2.21 12.20 -5.75
C LYS A 49 -2.32 10.72 -5.36
N ILE A 50 -3.41 10.09 -5.81
CA ILE A 50 -3.85 8.75 -5.37
C ILE A 50 -3.52 7.62 -6.35
N ARG A 51 -2.79 7.94 -7.44
CA ARG A 51 -2.44 6.97 -8.48
C ARG A 51 -1.02 6.45 -8.26
N TRP A 52 -0.88 5.13 -8.40
CA TRP A 52 0.35 4.39 -8.17
C TRP A 52 0.68 3.50 -9.36
N TRP A 53 1.93 3.52 -9.81
CA TRP A 53 2.44 2.53 -10.76
C TRP A 53 2.91 1.30 -9.96
N ILE A 54 2.24 0.18 -10.18
CA ILE A 54 2.59 -1.10 -9.56
C ILE A 54 3.24 -1.97 -10.63
N ALA A 55 4.44 -2.46 -10.33
CA ALA A 55 5.18 -3.30 -11.28
C ALA A 55 5.95 -4.39 -10.56
N ARG A 56 6.05 -5.54 -11.23
CA ARG A 56 6.82 -6.69 -10.77
C ARG A 56 8.30 -6.31 -10.57
N ASP A 57 8.88 -6.79 -9.47
CA ASP A 57 10.32 -6.75 -9.22
C ASP A 57 10.89 -8.17 -9.15
N PRO A 58 11.32 -8.75 -10.29
CA PRO A 58 11.88 -10.10 -10.32
C PRO A 58 13.15 -10.26 -9.49
N GLN A 59 13.89 -9.17 -9.22
CA GLN A 59 15.14 -9.23 -8.47
C GLN A 59 14.90 -9.33 -6.95
N ALA A 60 13.76 -8.84 -6.48
CA ALA A 60 13.33 -8.98 -5.09
C ALA A 60 12.75 -10.36 -4.74
N GLY A 61 12.53 -11.20 -5.76
CA GLY A 61 12.08 -12.59 -5.62
C GLY A 61 10.66 -12.82 -6.12
N ASP A 62 10.18 -14.04 -5.89
CA ASP A 62 8.85 -14.45 -6.32
C ASP A 62 7.75 -13.68 -5.57
N ASP A 63 6.80 -13.23 -6.36
CA ASP A 63 5.60 -12.48 -5.99
C ASP A 63 5.81 -11.10 -5.42
N MET A 64 6.96 -10.49 -5.74
CA MET A 64 7.33 -9.15 -5.32
C MET A 64 7.05 -8.08 -6.37
N TYR A 65 6.52 -6.96 -5.88
CA TYR A 65 6.15 -5.77 -6.64
C TYR A 65 6.70 -4.52 -5.97
N THR A 66 6.92 -3.49 -6.77
CA THR A 66 7.10 -2.11 -6.29
C THR A 66 5.79 -1.35 -6.41
N ILE A 67 5.58 -0.38 -5.51
CA ILE A 67 4.44 0.55 -5.55
C ILE A 67 5.03 1.96 -5.63
N THR A 68 4.94 2.59 -6.80
CA THR A 68 5.70 3.80 -7.16
C THR A 68 4.76 4.99 -7.37
N GLU A 69 5.10 6.16 -6.81
CA GLU A 69 4.26 7.36 -6.98
C GLU A 69 4.23 7.84 -8.44
N PHE A 70 3.15 8.53 -8.81
CA PHE A 70 3.09 9.27 -10.06
C PHE A 70 3.66 10.69 -9.90
N ARG A 71 4.50 11.11 -10.85
CA ARG A 71 5.03 12.48 -10.94
C ARG A 71 4.94 13.01 -12.36
N ILE A 72 4.82 14.34 -12.47
CA ILE A 72 4.84 15.08 -13.74
C ILE A 72 6.11 15.93 -13.91
N ASP A 73 7.00 15.90 -12.93
CA ASP A 73 8.30 16.57 -12.95
C ASP A 73 9.41 15.59 -13.35
N ASN A 74 10.65 16.09 -13.42
CA ASN A 74 11.83 15.29 -13.78
C ASN A 74 12.49 14.59 -12.57
N SER A 75 11.83 14.58 -11.41
CA SER A 75 12.38 13.95 -10.21
C SER A 75 12.18 12.44 -10.26
N ILE A 76 13.15 11.67 -9.77
CA ILE A 76 12.97 10.23 -9.58
C ILE A 76 11.80 10.00 -8.59
N PRO A 77 10.77 9.21 -8.97
CA PRO A 77 9.64 8.90 -8.10
C PRO A 77 10.04 8.15 -6.84
N GLY A 78 9.33 8.42 -5.75
CA GLY A 78 9.38 7.62 -4.54
C GLY A 78 8.61 6.30 -4.65
N GLN A 79 8.98 5.33 -3.82
CA GLN A 79 8.35 4.03 -3.70
C GLN A 79 7.93 3.76 -2.27
N TRP A 80 6.86 2.98 -2.08
CA TRP A 80 6.46 2.49 -0.77
C TRP A 80 7.61 1.70 -0.16
N SER A 81 8.11 2.19 0.97
CA SER A 81 9.31 1.70 1.62
C SER A 81 9.00 1.38 3.08
N ARG A 82 9.47 0.25 3.57
CA ARG A 82 9.30 -0.15 4.98
C ARG A 82 10.59 -0.69 5.57
N SER A 83 10.67 -0.63 6.91
CA SER A 83 11.70 -1.33 7.66
C SER A 83 11.52 -2.86 7.48
N PRO A 84 12.59 -3.61 7.17
CA PRO A 84 12.51 -5.07 7.06
C PRO A 84 12.43 -5.76 8.43
N VAL A 85 12.63 -5.01 9.52
CA VAL A 85 12.76 -5.55 10.88
C VAL A 85 11.77 -4.94 11.87
N GLU A 86 11.46 -3.65 11.76
CA GLU A 86 10.53 -2.99 12.67
C GLU A 86 9.08 -3.27 12.28
N THR A 87 8.22 -3.32 13.29
CA THR A 87 6.78 -3.52 13.19
C THR A 87 6.05 -2.27 13.68
N GLU A 88 4.80 -2.07 13.25
CA GLU A 88 3.98 -0.91 13.68
C GLU A 88 4.54 0.46 13.27
N VAL A 89 5.52 0.46 12.36
CA VAL A 89 6.15 1.66 11.81
C VAL A 89 5.44 2.14 10.55
N PRO A 90 5.56 3.44 10.20
CA PRO A 90 4.98 3.98 8.99
C PRO A 90 5.57 3.34 7.72
N VAL A 91 4.76 3.31 6.66
CA VAL A 91 5.26 3.10 5.29
C VAL A 91 5.70 4.46 4.77
N TYR A 92 6.97 4.59 4.40
CA TYR A 92 7.54 5.84 3.90
C TYR A 92 7.54 5.87 2.37
N LEU A 93 7.53 7.08 1.82
CA LEU A 93 7.74 7.30 0.40
C LEU A 93 9.20 7.66 0.13
N TYR A 94 10.06 6.68 -0.09
CA TYR A 94 11.48 6.92 -0.32
C TYR A 94 11.86 6.78 -1.78
N GLY A 95 12.78 7.62 -2.25
CA GLY A 95 13.54 7.33 -3.45
C GLY A 95 14.50 6.16 -3.20
N ARG A 96 14.92 5.48 -4.28
CA ARG A 96 15.80 4.31 -4.19
C ARG A 96 17.07 4.53 -3.34
N ILE A 97 17.79 5.64 -3.56
CA ILE A 97 19.01 5.97 -2.80
C ILE A 97 18.70 6.06 -1.31
N LYS A 98 17.58 6.70 -0.94
CA LYS A 98 17.19 6.85 0.46
C LYS A 98 16.81 5.52 1.09
N ALA A 99 16.09 4.66 0.37
CA ALA A 99 15.76 3.31 0.82
C ALA A 99 17.03 2.47 1.06
N GLU A 100 18.03 2.59 0.20
CA GLU A 100 19.34 1.94 0.38
C GLU A 100 20.09 2.49 1.61
N GLU A 101 20.11 3.82 1.81
CA GLU A 101 20.73 4.47 2.97
C GLU A 101 20.09 4.05 4.31
N THR A 102 18.76 3.92 4.35
CA THR A 102 18.03 3.54 5.55
C THR A 102 17.97 2.02 5.76
N GLY A 103 18.36 1.23 4.76
CA GLY A 103 18.21 -0.23 4.77
C GLY A 103 16.76 -0.69 4.65
N TYR A 104 15.88 0.13 4.07
CA TYR A 104 14.47 -0.17 3.87
C TYR A 104 14.26 -1.01 2.61
N THR A 105 13.20 -1.80 2.61
CA THR A 105 12.78 -2.59 1.45
C THR A 105 11.60 -1.96 0.73
N CYS A 106 11.64 -1.99 -0.61
CA CYS A 106 10.56 -1.54 -1.50
C CYS A 106 9.76 -2.70 -2.11
N ALA A 107 9.98 -3.93 -1.64
CA ALA A 107 9.39 -5.15 -2.20
C ALA A 107 8.13 -5.58 -1.44
N TRP A 108 7.01 -5.69 -2.13
CA TRP A 108 5.69 -6.01 -1.57
C TRP A 108 5.06 -7.20 -2.26
N ARG A 109 4.32 -8.04 -1.53
CA ARG A 109 3.42 -9.00 -2.17
C ARG A 109 2.02 -8.41 -2.23
N ILE A 110 1.35 -8.60 -3.36
CA ILE A 110 -0.06 -8.21 -3.55
C ILE A 110 -0.84 -9.51 -3.74
N GLN A 111 -1.64 -9.86 -2.73
CA GLN A 111 -2.32 -11.16 -2.66
C GLN A 111 -3.84 -10.95 -2.62
N PRO A 112 -4.64 -11.69 -3.39
CA PRO A 112 -6.09 -11.57 -3.32
C PRO A 112 -6.58 -11.91 -1.91
N ALA A 113 -7.59 -11.19 -1.41
CA ALA A 113 -8.19 -11.51 -0.12
C ALA A 113 -9.09 -12.75 -0.25
N ASP A 114 -8.95 -13.71 0.67
CA ASP A 114 -9.73 -14.95 0.66
C ASP A 114 -11.24 -14.67 0.61
N HIS A 115 -11.93 -15.24 -0.38
CA HIS A 115 -13.36 -15.06 -0.62
C HIS A 115 -13.84 -13.59 -0.74
N GLY A 116 -12.91 -12.67 -1.05
CA GLY A 116 -13.22 -11.27 -1.33
C GLY A 116 -13.85 -11.06 -2.71
N ALA A 117 -14.46 -9.89 -2.91
CA ALA A 117 -14.83 -9.45 -4.25
C ALA A 117 -13.57 -9.24 -5.13
N ASP A 118 -13.73 -9.36 -6.45
CA ASP A 118 -12.65 -9.01 -7.39
C ASP A 118 -12.11 -7.61 -7.10
N GLY A 119 -10.80 -7.43 -7.25
CA GLY A 119 -10.13 -6.16 -6.94
C GLY A 119 -9.74 -5.98 -5.46
N VAL A 120 -10.10 -6.90 -4.55
CA VAL A 120 -9.74 -6.79 -3.13
C VAL A 120 -8.48 -7.57 -2.81
N TYR A 121 -7.45 -6.87 -2.33
CA TYR A 121 -6.12 -7.43 -2.08
C TYR A 121 -5.58 -7.08 -0.70
N HIS A 122 -4.72 -7.95 -0.19
CA HIS A 122 -3.78 -7.67 0.87
C HIS A 122 -2.47 -7.13 0.28
N ILE A 123 -1.93 -6.07 0.87
CA ILE A 123 -0.58 -5.57 0.60
C ILE A 123 0.32 -6.05 1.74
N VAL A 124 1.17 -7.02 1.44
CA VAL A 124 1.90 -7.81 2.44
C VAL A 124 3.34 -7.31 2.56
N GLY A 125 3.75 -7.04 3.79
CA GLY A 125 5.12 -6.69 4.13
C GLY A 125 5.92 -7.86 4.71
N ASN A 126 6.40 -7.71 5.94
CA ASN A 126 7.26 -8.70 6.59
C ASN A 126 6.43 -9.89 7.10
N VAL A 127 6.94 -11.10 6.91
CA VAL A 127 6.27 -12.34 7.33
C VAL A 127 7.12 -13.02 8.40
N ARG A 128 6.51 -13.32 9.56
CA ARG A 128 7.15 -14.01 10.68
C ARG A 128 6.30 -15.20 11.12
N ILE A 129 6.91 -16.15 11.81
CA ILE A 129 6.16 -17.28 12.39
C ILE A 129 5.16 -16.71 13.41
N GLY A 130 3.87 -16.91 13.14
CA GLY A 130 2.76 -16.48 14.01
C GLY A 130 2.28 -15.04 13.80
N SER A 131 2.90 -14.23 12.93
CA SER A 131 2.46 -12.85 12.67
C SER A 131 2.97 -12.34 11.33
N THR A 132 2.09 -11.70 10.56
CA THR A 132 2.43 -11.04 9.29
C THR A 132 2.13 -9.55 9.40
N ASP A 133 3.00 -8.71 8.86
CA ASP A 133 2.72 -7.29 8.72
C ASP A 133 1.95 -7.00 7.44
N TRP A 134 0.82 -6.34 7.59
CA TRP A 134 -0.06 -5.92 6.50
C TRP A 134 -0.08 -4.41 6.43
N ALA A 135 -0.02 -3.82 5.23
CA ALA A 135 -0.24 -2.39 5.11
C ALA A 135 -1.68 -2.07 5.51
N ASP A 136 -1.86 -1.15 6.46
CA ASP A 136 -3.16 -0.67 6.95
C ASP A 136 -3.12 0.86 7.09
N LEU A 137 -4.27 1.47 7.35
CA LEU A 137 -4.41 2.90 7.58
C LEU A 137 -4.70 3.17 9.06
N ARG A 138 -3.97 4.13 9.66
CA ARG A 138 -4.24 4.67 11.01
C ARG A 138 -4.31 6.19 10.99
N GLU A 139 -4.74 6.77 12.09
CA GLU A 139 -4.60 8.21 12.34
C GLU A 139 -3.37 8.43 13.24
N GLU A 140 -2.48 9.34 12.83
CA GLU A 140 -1.29 9.74 13.58
C GLU A 140 -1.22 11.28 13.57
N TYR A 141 -1.20 11.91 14.74
CA TYR A 141 -1.26 13.37 14.89
C TYR A 141 -2.45 14.06 14.19
N GLY A 142 -3.58 13.35 14.07
CA GLY A 142 -4.78 13.86 13.40
C GLY A 142 -4.76 13.72 11.87
N GLU A 143 -3.73 13.09 11.30
CA GLU A 143 -3.61 12.86 9.86
C GLU A 143 -3.62 11.35 9.54
N PRO A 144 -4.18 10.94 8.38
CA PRO A 144 -4.09 9.55 7.94
C PRO A 144 -2.64 9.14 7.63
N GLN A 145 -2.26 7.94 8.05
CA GLN A 145 -0.93 7.37 7.83
C GLN A 145 -1.03 5.89 7.48
N VAL A 146 -0.39 5.50 6.37
CA VAL A 146 -0.19 4.09 6.02
C VAL A 146 0.93 3.53 6.89
N TYR A 147 0.71 2.37 7.51
CA TYR A 147 1.64 1.75 8.45
C TYR A 147 1.62 0.22 8.34
N MET A 148 2.64 -0.42 8.91
CA MET A 148 2.75 -1.87 8.98
C MET A 148 2.03 -2.42 10.21
N LYS A 149 0.86 -3.04 10.05
CA LYS A 149 0.11 -3.64 11.15
C LYS A 149 0.44 -5.13 11.32
N PRO A 150 1.02 -5.56 12.45
CA PRO A 150 1.24 -6.97 12.73
C PRO A 150 -0.10 -7.65 13.06
N VAL A 151 -0.46 -8.67 12.29
CA VAL A 151 -1.70 -9.44 12.52
C VAL A 151 -1.41 -10.94 12.46
N PRO A 152 -1.79 -11.72 13.49
CA PRO A 152 -1.70 -13.17 13.44
C PRO A 152 -2.74 -13.73 12.46
N VAL A 153 -2.33 -14.69 11.63
CA VAL A 153 -3.23 -15.35 10.66
C VAL A 153 -4.00 -16.47 11.37
N ILE A 154 -5.02 -16.08 12.14
CA ILE A 154 -5.93 -16.97 12.88
C ILE A 154 -7.38 -16.71 12.50
N PRO A 155 -8.29 -17.68 12.69
CA PRO A 155 -9.71 -17.50 12.37
C PRO A 155 -10.34 -16.28 13.05
N ASN A 156 -11.30 -15.64 12.37
CA ASN A 156 -12.10 -14.49 12.83
C ASN A 156 -11.35 -13.16 13.01
N VAL A 157 -10.06 -13.09 12.70
CA VAL A 157 -9.34 -11.81 12.71
C VAL A 157 -9.47 -11.12 11.37
N TYR A 158 -9.82 -9.84 11.40
CA TYR A 158 -9.80 -8.99 10.22
C TYR A 158 -8.37 -8.69 9.79
N ILE A 159 -7.98 -9.22 8.63
CA ILE A 159 -6.72 -8.88 7.96
C ILE A 159 -6.95 -7.64 7.08
N PRO A 160 -6.14 -6.56 7.24
CA PRO A 160 -6.23 -5.34 6.43
C PRO A 160 -6.22 -5.64 4.94
N ARG A 161 -7.10 -4.97 4.20
CA ARG A 161 -7.26 -5.15 2.76
C ARG A 161 -7.61 -3.83 2.08
N TRP A 162 -7.32 -3.79 0.79
CA TRP A 162 -7.47 -2.62 -0.06
C TRP A 162 -8.23 -3.01 -1.32
N PHE A 163 -9.03 -2.10 -1.84
CA PHE A 163 -9.61 -2.24 -3.17
C PHE A 163 -8.69 -1.56 -4.18
N ILE A 164 -8.12 -2.37 -5.09
CA ILE A 164 -7.11 -1.96 -6.06
C ILE A 164 -7.70 -2.06 -7.46
N LEU A 165 -7.91 -0.90 -8.09
CA LEU A 165 -8.52 -0.78 -9.42
C LEU A 165 -7.54 -0.20 -10.43
N GLY A 166 -7.49 -0.82 -11.61
CA GLY A 166 -6.67 -0.37 -12.74
C GLY A 166 -7.14 0.94 -13.35
N TYR A 167 -6.48 1.34 -14.44
CA TYR A 167 -6.82 2.55 -15.18
C TYR A 167 -8.01 2.34 -16.14
N GLU A 168 -8.05 1.19 -16.81
CA GLU A 168 -9.13 0.78 -17.71
C GLU A 168 -10.17 -0.06 -16.95
N GLU A 169 -11.44 0.04 -17.35
CA GLU A 169 -12.58 -0.77 -16.85
C GLU A 169 -12.72 -2.12 -17.58
#